data_AF-A0A1G3NZQ0-F1
#
_entry.id   AF-A0A1G3NZQ0-F1
#
_cell.length_a   1.000
_cell.length_b   1.000
_cell.length_c   1.000
_cell.angle_alpha   90.00
_cell.angle_beta   90.00
_cell.angle_gamma   90.00
#
_symmetry.space_group_name_H-M   'P 1'
#
loop_
_entity.id
_entity.type
_entity.pdbx_description
1 polymer ?
#
loop_
_entity_poly.entity_id
_entity_poly.type
_entity_poly.pdbx_seq_one_letter_code
_entity_poly.pdbx_strand_id
1 'polypeptide(L)'
;MEKINSILSGIDILISYRKNENVISQKLLGYAEEIIEYYNKTLGFYPYKKLLINPGFKSSFGGYPDRKDKIYLHGVNMFEVKPIEYWKWILSHEIAHIYFGFCIC
;
A
#
# COMPACT_ATOMS: atom_id res chain seq x y z
N MET A 1 -4.59 10.70 13.70
CA MET A 1 -4.47 10.02 12.38
C MET A 1 -5.85 9.61 11.97
N GLU A 2 -6.15 9.78 10.69
CA GLU A 2 -7.40 9.35 10.07
C GLU A 2 -7.17 8.01 9.36
N LYS A 3 -8.26 7.35 8.97
CA LYS A 3 -8.25 6.04 8.32
C LYS A 3 -9.24 6.00 7.18
N ILE A 4 -8.89 5.29 6.12
CA ILE A 4 -9.77 4.93 5.02
C ILE A 4 -9.58 3.45 4.73
N ASN A 5 -10.66 2.75 4.38
CA ASN A 5 -10.60 1.34 4.10
C ASN A 5 -11.47 0.96 2.90
N SER A 6 -11.14 -0.19 2.32
CA SER A 6 -11.97 -0.92 1.38
C SER A 6 -11.84 -2.43 1.62
N ILE A 7 -12.73 -3.19 1.00
CA ILE A 7 -12.68 -4.65 1.01
C ILE A 7 -12.64 -5.10 -0.45
N LEU A 8 -11.56 -5.80 -0.84
CA LEU A 8 -11.37 -6.33 -2.17
C LEU A 8 -11.17 -7.84 -2.11
N SER A 9 -12.05 -8.62 -2.74
CA SER A 9 -11.97 -10.10 -2.76
C SER A 9 -11.81 -10.73 -1.36
N GLY A 10 -12.44 -10.14 -0.34
CA GLY A 10 -12.35 -10.58 1.05
C GLY A 10 -11.07 -10.15 1.80
N ILE A 11 -10.30 -9.23 1.23
CA ILE A 11 -9.09 -8.63 1.83
C ILE A 11 -9.44 -7.24 2.33
N ASP A 12 -9.25 -7.00 3.63
CA ASP A 12 -9.41 -5.68 4.25
C ASP A 12 -8.19 -4.80 3.97
N ILE A 13 -8.34 -3.76 3.15
CA ILE A 13 -7.29 -2.78 2.88
C ILE A 13 -7.53 -1.57 3.76
N LEU A 14 -6.58 -1.20 4.62
CA LEU A 14 -6.69 -0.05 5.52
C LEU A 14 -5.49 0.87 5.35
N ILE A 15 -5.74 2.14 5.04
CA ILE A 15 -4.72 3.18 4.97
C ILE A 15 -4.91 4.16 6.13
N SER A 16 -3.88 4.32 6.95
CA SER A 16 -3.82 5.41 7.92
C SER A 16 -3.17 6.64 7.27
N TYR A 17 -3.66 7.84 7.58
CA TYR A 17 -3.14 9.08 7.01
C TYR A 17 -3.25 10.28 7.95
N ARG A 18 -2.56 11.37 7.63
CA ARG A 18 -2.68 12.66 8.36
C ARG A 18 -3.84 13.47 7.77
N LYS A 19 -4.48 14.32 8.58
CA LYS A 19 -5.72 15.05 8.23
C LYS A 19 -5.68 15.78 6.87
N ASN A 20 -4.51 16.26 6.44
CA ASN A 20 -4.32 16.96 5.16
C ASN A 20 -3.99 16.05 3.97
N GLU A 21 -4.02 14.72 4.13
CA GLU A 21 -3.62 13.73 3.13
C GLU A 21 -4.81 12.90 2.60
N ASN A 22 -6.06 13.32 2.86
CA ASN A 22 -7.26 12.53 2.53
C ASN A 22 -7.38 12.18 1.03
N VAL A 23 -7.30 13.18 0.15
CA VAL A 23 -7.39 13.00 -1.31
C VAL A 23 -6.30 12.05 -1.83
N ILE A 24 -5.09 12.19 -1.30
CA ILE A 24 -3.95 11.34 -1.65
C ILE A 24 -4.20 9.90 -1.17
N SER A 25 -4.76 9.75 0.03
CA SER A 25 -5.05 8.44 0.61
C SER A 25 -6.14 7.69 -0.14
N GLN A 26 -7.13 8.40 -0.71
CA GLN A 26 -8.10 7.80 -1.62
C GLN A 26 -7.46 7.26 -2.90
N LYS A 27 -6.52 8.02 -3.50
CA LYS A 27 -5.77 7.54 -4.67
C LYS A 27 -4.90 6.33 -4.35
N LEU A 28 -4.21 6.36 -3.20
CA LEU A 28 -3.40 5.23 -2.73
C LEU A 28 -4.25 3.98 -2.48
N LEU A 29 -5.48 4.15 -1.97
CA LEU A 29 -6.41 3.04 -1.78
C LEU A 29 -6.76 2.38 -3.11
N GLY A 30 -7.13 3.17 -4.13
CA GLY A 30 -7.39 2.66 -5.47
C GLY A 30 -6.17 1.96 -6.09
N TYR A 31 -4.97 2.49 -5.89
CA TYR A 31 -3.75 1.83 -6.38
C TYR A 31 -3.47 0.51 -5.65
N ALA A 32 -3.70 0.45 -4.33
CA ALA A 32 -3.56 -0.79 -3.57
C ALA A 32 -4.52 -1.86 -4.09
N GLU A 33 -5.76 -1.48 -4.42
CA GLU A 33 -6.76 -2.36 -5.02
C GLU A 33 -6.30 -2.90 -6.38
N GLU A 34 -5.88 -2.02 -7.30
CA GLU A 34 -5.36 -2.41 -8.62
C GLU A 34 -4.19 -3.39 -8.50
N ILE A 35 -3.26 -3.13 -7.57
CA ILE A 35 -2.07 -3.97 -7.34
C ILE A 35 -2.46 -5.33 -6.77
N ILE A 36 -3.35 -5.37 -5.79
CA ILE A 36 -3.83 -6.63 -5.20
C ILE A 36 -4.59 -7.44 -6.25
N GLU A 37 -5.43 -6.81 -7.06
CA GLU A 37 -6.13 -7.49 -8.15
C GLU A 37 -5.15 -8.05 -9.19
N TYR A 38 -4.12 -7.28 -9.54
CA TYR A 38 -3.05 -7.75 -10.42
C TYR A 38 -2.34 -8.98 -9.85
N TYR A 39 -1.93 -8.96 -8.58
CA TYR A 39 -1.28 -10.13 -7.97
C TYR A 39 -2.23 -11.32 -7.81
N ASN A 40 -3.49 -11.10 -7.44
CA ASN A 40 -4.51 -12.15 -7.40
C ASN A 40 -4.68 -12.82 -8.76
N LYS A 41 -4.74 -12.03 -9.85
CA LYS A 41 -4.86 -12.55 -11.22
C LYS A 41 -3.59 -13.28 -11.67
N THR A 42 -2.42 -12.78 -11.27
CA THR A 42 -1.12 -13.28 -11.75
C THR A 42 -0.65 -14.51 -10.99
N LEU A 43 -0.80 -14.50 -9.66
CA LEU A 43 -0.31 -15.54 -8.75
C LEU A 43 -1.43 -16.48 -8.27
N GLY A 44 -2.69 -16.10 -8.49
CA GLY A 44 -3.87 -16.87 -8.08
C GLY A 44 -4.32 -16.61 -6.63
N PHE A 45 -3.62 -15.77 -5.87
CA PHE A 45 -3.97 -15.48 -4.47
C PHE A 45 -3.37 -14.17 -3.93
N TYR A 46 -3.86 -13.75 -2.77
CA TYR A 46 -3.23 -12.77 -1.88
C TYR A 46 -3.02 -13.41 -0.50
N PRO A 47 -1.87 -13.22 0.18
CA PRO A 47 -1.46 -14.15 1.22
C PRO A 47 -2.23 -14.01 2.55
N TYR A 48 -2.87 -12.86 2.79
CA TYR A 48 -3.48 -12.53 4.08
C TYR A 48 -4.84 -11.86 3.92
N LYS A 49 -5.71 -11.95 4.93
CA LYS A 49 -7.04 -11.30 4.88
C LYS A 49 -7.00 -9.78 5.05
N LYS A 50 -5.81 -9.18 5.20
CA LYS A 50 -5.65 -7.77 5.52
C LYS A 50 -4.36 -7.19 4.94
N LEU A 51 -4.44 -5.92 4.54
CA LEU A 51 -3.29 -5.05 4.26
C LEU A 51 -3.43 -3.74 5.04
N LEU A 52 -2.41 -3.42 5.84
CA LEU A 52 -2.27 -2.17 6.57
C LEU A 52 -1.21 -1.30 5.90
N ILE A 53 -1.59 -0.11 5.44
CA ILE A 53 -0.65 0.88 4.89
C ILE A 53 -0.62 2.07 5.83
N ASN A 54 0.53 2.31 6.45
CA ASN A 54 0.72 3.42 7.37
C ASN A 54 1.68 4.46 6.78
N PRO A 55 1.53 5.74 7.17
CA PRO A 55 2.47 6.76 6.75
C PRO A 55 3.76 6.57 7.55
N GLY A 56 4.90 6.56 6.87
CA GLY A 56 6.21 6.56 7.51
C GLY A 56 6.84 7.97 7.53
N PHE A 57 8.13 8.05 7.22
CA PHE A 57 8.87 9.30 7.18
C PHE A 57 8.35 10.28 6.12
N LYS A 58 8.62 11.58 6.32
CA LYS A 58 8.22 12.65 5.39
C LYS A 58 9.08 12.74 4.12
N SER A 59 10.25 12.10 4.12
CA SER A 59 11.16 12.03 2.97
C SER A 59 10.76 10.89 2.02
N SER A 60 11.11 10.98 0.73
CA SER A 60 10.75 10.01 -0.31
C SER A 60 11.71 8.82 -0.36
N PHE A 61 11.92 8.15 0.76
CA PHE A 61 12.79 6.96 0.82
C PHE A 61 12.05 5.66 0.48
N GLY A 62 10.98 5.74 -0.31
CA GLY A 62 10.15 4.58 -0.67
C GLY A 62 9.24 4.12 0.46
N GLY A 63 9.39 2.89 0.94
CA GLY A 63 8.66 2.34 2.06
C GLY A 63 9.45 1.24 2.76
N TYR A 64 8.80 0.53 3.68
CA TYR A 64 9.31 -0.74 4.15
C TYR A 64 8.19 -1.69 4.61
N PRO A 65 8.39 -3.01 4.49
CA PRO A 65 7.55 -4.02 5.10
C PRO A 65 7.84 -4.15 6.61
N ASP A 66 6.83 -3.91 7.46
CA ASP A 66 6.96 -4.03 8.93
C ASP A 66 6.69 -5.45 9.41
N ARG A 67 5.63 -6.05 8.88
CA ARG A 67 5.20 -7.41 9.16
C ARG A 67 4.30 -7.91 8.03
N LYS A 68 3.92 -9.18 8.11
CA LYS A 68 3.20 -9.91 7.07
C LYS A 68 1.90 -9.26 6.53
N ASP A 69 1.26 -8.36 7.26
CA ASP A 69 0.03 -7.68 6.86
C ASP A 69 0.18 -6.15 6.86
N LYS A 70 1.40 -5.61 6.97
CA LYS A 70 1.62 -4.18 7.19
C LYS A 70 2.87 -3.64 6.53
N ILE A 71 2.69 -2.53 5.83
CA ILE A 71 3.75 -1.74 5.20
C ILE A 71 3.70 -0.30 5.70
N TYR A 72 4.85 0.37 5.66
CA TYR A 72 4.95 1.80 5.82
C TYR A 72 5.33 2.45 4.50
N LEU A 73 4.62 3.50 4.11
CA LEU A 73 4.90 4.26 2.90
C LEU A 73 5.46 5.64 3.27
N HIS A 74 6.63 5.99 2.76
CA HIS A 74 7.30 7.25 3.04
C HIS A 74 6.95 8.33 2.02
N GLY A 75 7.01 9.59 2.44
CA GLY A 75 6.94 10.74 1.56
C GLY A 75 5.56 11.01 0.95
N VAL A 76 4.47 10.45 1.51
CA VAL A 76 3.09 10.65 1.00
C VAL A 76 2.74 12.13 0.81
N ASN A 77 3.35 13.04 1.58
CA ASN A 77 3.24 14.49 1.41
C ASN A 77 3.85 15.05 0.11
N MET A 78 4.58 14.24 -0.67
CA MET A 78 5.16 14.60 -1.96
C MET A 78 4.38 13.99 -3.14
N PHE A 79 3.15 13.54 -2.90
CA PHE A 79 2.34 12.89 -3.92
C PHE A 79 2.14 13.74 -5.18
N GLU A 80 2.03 15.06 -5.02
CA GLU A 80 1.87 16.01 -6.13
C GLU A 80 3.19 16.35 -6.85
N VAL A 81 4.33 16.05 -6.23
CA VAL A 81 5.66 16.38 -6.76
C VAL A 81 6.24 15.22 -7.59
N LYS A 82 5.88 13.98 -7.22
CA LYS A 82 6.34 12.77 -7.91
C LYS A 82 5.29 12.28 -8.90
N PRO A 83 5.69 11.69 -10.04
CA PRO A 83 4.76 11.12 -11.00
C PRO A 83 3.96 9.98 -10.37
N ILE A 84 2.76 9.72 -10.90
CA ILE A 84 1.86 8.67 -10.39
C ILE A 84 2.54 7.29 -10.44
N GLU A 85 3.29 7.03 -11.50
CA GLU A 85 4.02 5.80 -11.75
C GLU A 85 5.04 5.50 -10.65
N TYR A 86 5.65 6.54 -10.06
CA TYR A 86 6.56 6.37 -8.92
C TYR A 86 5.81 5.78 -7.72
N TRP A 87 4.62 6.30 -7.41
CA TRP A 87 3.82 5.82 -6.28
C TRP A 87 3.27 4.42 -6.50
N LYS A 88 2.81 4.12 -7.72
CA LYS A 88 2.41 2.76 -8.09
C LYS A 88 3.58 1.80 -7.93
N TRP A 89 4.76 2.16 -8.45
CA TRP A 89 5.96 1.32 -8.35
C TRP A 89 6.36 1.04 -6.90
N ILE A 90 6.47 2.08 -6.06
CA ILE A 90 6.80 1.90 -4.64
C ILE A 90 5.75 1.03 -3.96
N LEU A 91 4.46 1.34 -4.12
CA LEU A 91 3.41 0.59 -3.46
C LEU A 91 3.38 -0.88 -3.92
N SER A 92 3.60 -1.14 -5.22
CA SER A 92 3.72 -2.50 -5.75
C SER A 92 4.91 -3.24 -5.17
N HIS A 93 6.05 -2.57 -5.01
CA HIS A 93 7.26 -3.12 -4.41
C HIS A 93 7.04 -3.50 -2.94
N GLU A 94 6.46 -2.61 -2.14
CA GLU A 94 6.18 -2.89 -0.73
C GLU A 94 5.16 -4.02 -0.55
N ILE A 95 4.13 -4.07 -1.40
CA ILE A 95 3.17 -5.19 -1.40
C ILE A 95 3.84 -6.49 -1.86
N ALA A 96 4.80 -6.44 -2.79
CA ALA A 96 5.54 -7.63 -3.23
C ALA A 96 6.27 -8.32 -2.07
N HIS A 97 6.81 -7.56 -1.11
CA HIS A 97 7.44 -8.13 0.08
C HIS A 97 6.48 -8.98 0.93
N ILE A 98 5.18 -8.70 0.90
CA ILE A 98 4.16 -9.53 1.56
C ILE A 98 4.14 -10.94 0.98
N TYR A 99 4.30 -11.06 -0.34
CA TYR A 99 4.42 -12.33 -1.03
C TYR A 99 5.80 -12.95 -0.83
N PHE A 100 6.84 -12.29 -1.32
CA PHE A 100 8.17 -12.89 -1.53
C PHE A 100 9.17 -12.64 -0.39
N GLY A 101 8.74 -11.99 0.69
CA GLY A 101 9.53 -11.79 1.89
C GLY A 101 8.92 -12.41 3.15
N PHE A 102 7.60 -12.62 3.17
CA PHE A 102 6.90 -13.17 4.34
C PHE A 102 6.10 -14.45 4.09
N CYS A 103 5.50 -14.63 2.90
CA CYS A 103 4.67 -15.80 2.61
C CYS A 103 5.45 -16.90 1.91
N ILE A 104 6.23 -16.54 0.91
CA ILE A 104 7.04 -17.42 0.07
C ILE A 104 8.48 -17.14 0.47
N CYS A 105 9.02 -17.96 1.36
CA CYS A 105 10.38 -17.87 1.87
C CYS A 105 10.88 -19.26 2.25
#